data_AF-A0A1I6FRX9-F1
#
_entry.id   AF-A0A1I6FRX9-F1
#
_cell.length_a   1.000
_cell.length_b   1.000
_cell.length_c   1.000
_cell.angle_alpha   90.00
_cell.angle_beta   90.00
_cell.angle_gamma   90.00
#
_symmetry.space_group_name_H-M   'P 1'
#
loop_
_entity.id
_entity.type
_entity.pdbx_description
1 polymer ?
#
loop_
_entity_poly.entity_id
_entity_poly.type
_entity_poly.pdbx_seq_one_letter_code
_entity_poly.pdbx_strand_id
1 'polypeptide(L)'
;MGLTAQAAYWFLPAVIPIAIYVAWNDMRVMKIPNAANYLLLASYAVLGYFALGSFELYLWHWTHFFVVLAVGILFWMSGVIGGGDVKFMAAAAPMVALADLRVFLLIYASCLLGALVTHRLAKHSPLRKIAPDWASWDNARFPKGLALSGTLLFYLFGVAITR
;
A
#
# COMPACT_ATOMS: atom_id res chain seq x y z
N MET A 1 2.69 -8.28 -19.89
CA MET A 1 2.94 -9.40 -18.97
C MET A 1 2.68 -8.92 -17.55
N GLY A 2 2.27 -9.81 -16.64
CA GLY A 2 2.13 -9.49 -15.22
C GLY A 2 3.49 -9.34 -14.54
N LEU A 3 3.50 -8.86 -13.29
CA LEU A 3 4.71 -8.81 -12.49
C LEU A 3 5.26 -10.23 -12.27
N THR A 4 6.57 -10.41 -12.39
CA THR A 4 7.23 -11.71 -12.20
C THR A 4 7.48 -11.98 -10.71
N ALA A 5 7.61 -13.25 -10.32
CA ALA A 5 7.97 -13.58 -8.94
C ALA A 5 9.34 -13.05 -8.54
N GLN A 6 10.30 -13.05 -9.46
CA GLN A 6 11.62 -12.44 -9.22
C GLN A 6 11.50 -10.96 -8.85
N ALA A 7 10.66 -10.19 -9.55
CA ALA A 7 10.42 -8.80 -9.21
C ALA A 7 9.79 -8.65 -7.81
N ALA A 8 8.84 -9.52 -7.46
CA ALA A 8 8.25 -9.51 -6.14
C ALA A 8 9.27 -9.83 -5.02
N TYR A 9 10.16 -10.80 -5.23
CA TYR A 9 11.23 -11.10 -4.26
C TYR A 9 12.18 -9.94 -4.02
N TRP A 10 12.43 -9.11 -5.04
CA TRP A 10 13.21 -7.88 -4.85
C TRP A 10 12.45 -6.83 -4.04
N PHE A 11 11.15 -6.63 -4.28
CA PHE A 11 10.37 -5.60 -3.58
C PHE A 11 9.99 -5.97 -2.15
N LEU A 12 9.71 -7.25 -1.87
CA LEU A 12 9.20 -7.72 -0.57
C LEU A 12 10.07 -7.30 0.62
N PRO A 13 11.41 -7.46 0.62
CA PRO A 13 12.25 -7.07 1.76
C PRO A 13 12.12 -5.60 2.15
N ALA A 14 11.89 -4.70 1.19
CA ALA A 14 11.66 -3.29 1.45
C ALA A 14 10.18 -3.02 1.83
N VAL A 15 9.24 -3.63 1.13
CA VAL A 15 7.80 -3.39 1.33
C VAL A 15 7.31 -3.93 2.67
N ILE A 16 7.78 -5.09 3.13
CA ILE A 16 7.37 -5.69 4.41
C ILE A 16 7.51 -4.71 5.58
N PRO A 17 8.72 -4.16 5.90
CA PRO A 17 8.86 -3.25 7.02
C PRO A 17 8.11 -1.93 6.82
N ILE A 18 8.06 -1.40 5.59
CA ILE A 18 7.34 -0.15 5.32
C ILE A 18 5.82 -0.36 5.49
N ALA A 19 5.28 -1.47 5.01
CA ALA A 19 3.86 -1.77 5.09
C ALA A 19 3.40 -1.96 6.53
N ILE A 20 4.20 -2.65 7.35
CA ILE A 20 3.98 -2.81 8.79
C ILE A 20 4.00 -1.44 9.48
N TYR A 21 5.02 -0.62 9.19
CA TYR A 21 5.14 0.72 9.78
C TYR A 21 3.97 1.63 9.41
N VAL A 22 3.53 1.61 8.14
CA VAL A 22 2.37 2.40 7.67
C VAL A 22 1.09 1.93 8.35
N ALA A 23 0.84 0.62 8.39
CA ALA A 23 -0.34 0.08 9.07
C ALA A 23 -0.36 0.47 10.55
N TRP A 24 0.77 0.32 11.24
CA TRP A 24 0.88 0.67 12.65
C TRP A 24 0.70 2.17 12.91
N ASN A 25 1.40 3.03 12.16
CA ASN A 25 1.33 4.47 12.38
C ASN A 25 -0.06 5.03 12.05
N ASP A 26 -0.73 4.46 11.03
CA ASP A 26 -2.09 4.86 10.68
C ASP A 26 -3.11 4.39 11.73
N MET A 27 -2.95 3.20 12.32
CA MET A 27 -3.80 2.80 13.45
C MET A 27 -3.55 3.65 14.70
N ARG A 28 -2.30 4.01 14.99
CA ARG A 28 -1.92 4.75 16.20
C ARG A 28 -2.26 6.24 16.12
N VAL A 29 -1.93 6.90 15.02
CA VAL A 29 -2.00 8.37 14.88
C VAL A 29 -2.87 8.80 13.69
N MET A 30 -3.39 7.87 12.89
CA MET A 30 -4.22 8.15 11.71
C MET A 30 -3.54 9.04 10.67
N LYS A 31 -2.24 8.79 10.49
CA LYS A 31 -1.41 9.49 9.53
C LYS A 31 -0.52 8.47 8.83
N ILE A 32 -0.44 8.57 7.51
CA ILE A 32 0.59 7.90 6.73
C ILE A 32 1.78 8.88 6.60
N PRO A 33 2.96 8.58 7.18
CA PRO A 33 4.11 9.48 7.14
C PRO A 33 4.64 9.65 5.72
N ASN A 34 4.97 10.89 5.32
CA ASN A 34 5.61 11.14 4.01
C ASN A 34 6.91 10.33 3.84
N ALA A 35 7.65 10.10 4.94
CA ALA A 35 8.86 9.28 4.93
C ALA A 35 8.60 7.86 4.41
N ALA A 36 7.45 7.24 4.74
CA ALA A 36 7.10 5.92 4.22
C ALA A 36 6.87 5.95 2.70
N ASN A 37 6.22 7.01 2.19
CA ASN A 37 6.00 7.19 0.75
C ASN A 37 7.33 7.41 0.02
N TYR A 38 8.25 8.19 0.60
CA TYR A 38 9.58 8.40 0.05
C TYR A 38 10.41 7.12 0.07
N LEU A 39 10.33 6.31 1.12
CA LEU A 39 11.00 5.01 1.20
C LEU A 39 10.43 4.02 0.17
N LEU A 40 9.11 4.02 -0.08
CA LEU A 40 8.52 3.21 -1.15
C LEU A 40 9.06 3.63 -2.53
N LEU A 41 9.09 4.93 -2.82
CA LEU A 41 9.64 5.41 -4.09
C LEU A 41 11.14 5.13 -4.21
N ALA A 42 11.92 5.34 -3.15
CA ALA A 42 13.35 5.06 -3.16
C ALA A 42 13.64 3.57 -3.32
N SER A 43 12.86 2.71 -2.65
CA SER A 43 12.99 1.25 -2.82
C SER A 43 12.63 0.83 -4.24
N TYR A 44 11.60 1.40 -4.87
CA TYR A 44 11.34 1.17 -6.29
C TYR A 44 12.48 1.69 -7.18
N ALA A 45 13.02 2.89 -6.92
CA ALA A 45 14.09 3.47 -7.71
C ALA A 45 15.36 2.59 -7.73
N VAL A 46 15.71 2.01 -6.59
CA VAL A 46 16.90 1.15 -6.46
C VAL A 46 16.59 -0.27 -6.91
N LEU A 47 15.54 -0.88 -6.36
CA LEU A 47 15.25 -2.30 -6.54
C LEU A 47 14.55 -2.57 -7.88
N GLY A 48 13.76 -1.62 -8.39
CA GLY A 48 13.03 -1.74 -9.66
C GLY A 48 13.95 -1.96 -10.84
N TYR A 49 15.14 -1.34 -10.83
CA TYR A 49 16.18 -1.53 -11.83
C TYR A 49 16.63 -3.00 -11.93
N PHE A 50 16.77 -3.69 -10.80
CA PHE A 50 17.13 -5.11 -10.75
C PHE A 50 15.92 -6.05 -10.88
N ALA A 51 14.75 -5.61 -10.41
CA ALA A 51 13.55 -6.41 -10.32
C ALA A 51 12.92 -6.70 -11.68
N LEU A 52 12.87 -5.70 -12.56
CA LEU A 52 12.08 -5.77 -13.80
C LEU A 52 12.87 -6.35 -14.98
N GLY A 53 14.19 -6.49 -14.88
CA GLY A 53 15.07 -7.10 -15.89
C GLY A 53 15.21 -6.33 -17.22
N SER A 54 14.29 -5.42 -17.52
CA SER A 54 14.30 -4.50 -18.66
C SER A 54 14.31 -3.06 -18.19
N PHE A 55 15.30 -2.30 -18.66
CA PHE A 55 15.40 -0.86 -18.36
C PHE A 55 14.19 -0.09 -18.89
N GLU A 56 13.66 -0.47 -20.05
CA GLU A 56 12.47 0.15 -20.62
C GLU A 56 11.24 -0.09 -19.73
N LEU A 57 11.05 -1.33 -19.25
CA LEU A 57 9.94 -1.65 -18.36
C LEU A 57 10.04 -0.92 -17.01
N TYR A 58 11.25 -0.78 -16.49
CA TYR A 58 11.54 0.03 -15.32
C TYR A 58 11.12 1.50 -15.51
N LEU A 59 11.48 2.13 -16.64
CA LEU A 59 11.05 3.49 -16.93
C LEU A 59 9.52 3.60 -17.11
N TRP A 60 8.89 2.61 -17.75
CA TRP A 60 7.44 2.60 -17.92
C TRP A 60 6.69 2.55 -16.59
N HIS A 61 7.16 1.76 -15.63
CA HIS A 61 6.52 1.66 -14.32
C HIS A 61 6.60 2.98 -13.51
N TRP A 62 7.58 3.85 -13.76
CA TRP A 62 7.55 5.22 -13.20
C TRP A 62 6.35 6.04 -13.68
N THR A 63 5.82 5.76 -14.88
CA THR A 63 4.59 6.44 -15.34
C THR A 63 3.39 6.12 -14.46
N HIS A 64 3.36 4.93 -13.84
CA HIS A 64 2.29 4.55 -12.91
C HIS A 64 2.22 5.51 -11.71
N PHE A 65 3.37 5.96 -11.19
CA PHE A 65 3.41 6.96 -10.12
C PHE A 65 2.71 8.25 -10.55
N PHE A 66 3.07 8.81 -11.71
CA PHE A 66 2.51 10.08 -12.18
C PHE A 66 1.02 9.96 -12.49
N VAL A 67 0.59 8.86 -13.13
CA VAL A 67 -0.82 8.61 -13.46
C VAL A 67 -1.65 8.46 -12.20
N VAL A 68 -1.21 7.61 -11.25
CA VAL A 68 -1.95 7.38 -10.00
C VAL A 68 -1.96 8.64 -9.13
N LEU A 69 -0.87 9.42 -9.11
CA LEU A 69 -0.84 10.70 -8.39
C LEU A 69 -1.82 11.71 -9.01
N ALA A 70 -1.82 11.87 -10.33
CA ALA A 70 -2.71 12.80 -11.02
C ALA A 70 -4.18 12.44 -10.78
N VAL A 71 -4.55 11.17 -10.97
CA VAL A 71 -5.90 10.68 -10.69
C VAL A 71 -6.24 10.81 -9.20
N GLY A 72 -5.31 10.47 -8.31
CA GLY A 72 -5.51 10.56 -6.87
C GLY A 72 -5.70 12.00 -6.38
N ILE A 73 -5.05 12.99 -6.99
CA ILE A 73 -5.28 14.41 -6.69
C ILE A 73 -6.73 14.80 -7.02
N LEU A 74 -7.28 14.34 -8.14
CA LEU A 74 -8.68 14.60 -8.49
C LEU A 74 -9.65 14.02 -7.43
N PHE A 75 -9.40 12.79 -6.96
CA PHE A 75 -10.19 12.17 -5.88
C PHE A 75 -10.00 12.82 -4.51
N TRP A 76 -8.83 13.39 -4.25
CA TRP A 76 -8.58 14.16 -3.03
C TRP A 76 -9.32 15.50 -3.06
N MET A 77 -9.30 16.18 -4.20
CA MET A 77 -10.05 17.44 -4.42
C MET A 77 -11.56 17.23 -4.29
N SER A 78 -12.08 16.05 -4.66
CA SER A 78 -13.49 15.70 -4.47
C SER A 78 -13.84 15.28 -3.03
N GLY A 79 -12.87 15.24 -2.11
CA GLY A 79 -13.08 14.89 -0.70
C GLY A 79 -13.31 13.40 -0.41
N VAL A 80 -13.18 12.52 -1.41
CA VAL A 80 -13.46 11.08 -1.29
C VAL A 80 -12.30 10.35 -0.59
N ILE A 81 -11.07 10.75 -0.89
CA ILE A 81 -9.84 10.09 -0.41
C ILE A 81 -8.95 11.09 0.33
N GLY A 82 -8.23 10.65 1.37
CA GLY A 82 -7.30 11.52 2.09
C GLY A 82 -6.00 11.73 1.31
N GLY A 83 -5.36 12.89 1.48
CA GLY A 83 -4.10 13.20 0.79
C GLY A 83 -2.95 12.24 1.14
N GLY A 84 -2.97 11.65 2.35
CA GLY A 84 -2.02 10.60 2.74
C GLY A 84 -2.18 9.31 1.93
N ASP A 85 -3.42 8.85 1.78
CA ASP A 85 -3.78 7.67 0.98
C ASP A 85 -3.30 7.81 -0.47
N VAL A 86 -3.53 9.00 -1.06
CA VAL A 86 -3.14 9.32 -2.44
C VAL A 86 -1.63 9.21 -2.64
N LYS A 87 -0.85 9.79 -1.73
CA LYS A 87 0.61 9.72 -1.80
C LYS A 87 1.12 8.29 -1.66
N PHE A 88 0.50 7.49 -0.79
CA PHE A 88 0.86 6.09 -0.63
C PHE A 88 0.54 5.28 -1.88
N MET A 89 -0.68 5.41 -2.42
CA MET A 89 -1.10 4.72 -3.65
C MET A 89 -0.18 5.08 -4.82
N ALA A 90 0.15 6.37 -4.98
CA ALA A 90 1.08 6.81 -6.01
C ALA A 90 2.47 6.18 -5.80
N ALA A 91 3.00 6.21 -4.58
CA ALA A 91 4.31 5.63 -4.27
C ALA A 91 4.39 4.11 -4.47
N ALA A 92 3.28 3.40 -4.24
CA ALA A 92 3.15 1.96 -4.45
C ALA A 92 2.96 1.58 -5.92
N ALA A 93 2.39 2.46 -6.74
CA ALA A 93 1.97 2.16 -8.11
C ALA A 93 3.08 1.59 -9.03
N PRO A 94 4.34 2.06 -8.97
CA PRO A 94 5.41 1.49 -9.80
C PRO A 94 5.72 0.01 -9.49
N MET A 95 5.36 -0.49 -8.30
CA MET A 95 5.53 -1.89 -7.92
C MET A 95 4.38 -2.79 -8.39
N VAL A 96 3.36 -2.23 -9.05
CA VAL A 96 2.18 -2.95 -9.53
C VAL A 96 2.18 -2.98 -11.05
N ALA A 97 2.09 -4.17 -11.64
CA ALA A 97 1.99 -4.30 -13.09
C ALA A 97 0.56 -4.01 -13.56
N LEU A 98 0.43 -3.27 -14.67
CA LEU A 98 -0.87 -2.93 -15.25
C LEU A 98 -1.70 -4.17 -15.63
N ALA A 99 -1.05 -5.23 -16.10
CA ALA A 99 -1.70 -6.49 -16.43
C ALA A 99 -2.33 -7.20 -15.22
N ASP A 100 -1.91 -6.83 -14.00
CA ASP A 100 -2.42 -7.43 -12.76
C ASP A 100 -3.52 -6.61 -12.10
N LEU A 101 -3.94 -5.50 -12.72
CA LEU A 101 -4.85 -4.54 -12.11
C LEU A 101 -6.15 -5.18 -11.59
N ARG A 102 -6.71 -6.15 -12.33
CA ARG A 102 -7.92 -6.88 -11.88
C ARG A 102 -7.67 -7.64 -10.57
N VAL A 103 -6.56 -8.37 -10.48
CA VAL A 103 -6.20 -9.13 -9.27
C VAL A 103 -5.87 -8.17 -8.13
N PHE A 104 -5.13 -7.10 -8.42
CA PHE A 104 -4.79 -6.06 -7.45
C PHE A 104 -6.04 -5.42 -6.84
N LEU A 105 -7.04 -5.07 -7.64
CA LEU A 105 -8.31 -4.50 -7.16
C LEU A 105 -9.13 -5.49 -6.32
N LEU A 106 -9.11 -6.79 -6.66
CA LEU A 106 -9.74 -7.83 -5.85
C LEU A 106 -9.04 -8.00 -4.49
N ILE A 107 -7.70 -7.98 -4.48
CA ILE A 107 -6.92 -7.98 -3.24
C ILE A 107 -7.23 -6.73 -2.43
N TYR A 108 -7.31 -5.56 -3.07
CA TYR A 108 -7.65 -4.30 -2.40
C TYR A 108 -9.01 -4.37 -1.71
N ALA A 109 -10.05 -4.82 -2.42
CA ALA A 109 -11.38 -4.98 -1.85
C ALA A 109 -11.37 -5.96 -0.66
N SER A 110 -10.65 -7.08 -0.80
CA SER A 110 -10.52 -8.10 0.25
C SER A 110 -9.77 -7.53 1.48
N CYS A 111 -8.70 -6.77 1.27
CA CYS A 111 -7.94 -6.11 2.32
C CYS A 111 -8.77 -5.03 3.02
N LEU A 112 -9.56 -4.26 2.28
CA LEU A 112 -10.43 -3.24 2.85
C LEU A 112 -11.47 -3.86 3.79
N LEU A 113 -12.14 -4.92 3.35
CA LEU A 113 -13.11 -5.67 4.17
C LEU A 113 -12.42 -6.33 5.37
N GLY A 114 -11.31 -7.03 5.14
CA GLY A 114 -10.55 -7.70 6.20
C GLY A 114 -10.02 -6.73 7.25
N ALA A 115 -9.48 -5.59 6.82
CA ALA A 115 -8.98 -4.55 7.71
C ALA A 115 -10.12 -3.88 8.49
N LEU A 116 -11.27 -3.62 7.87
CA LEU A 116 -12.45 -3.08 8.54
C LEU A 116 -12.97 -4.04 9.62
N VAL A 117 -13.15 -5.31 9.28
CA VAL A 117 -13.63 -6.33 10.21
C VAL A 117 -12.62 -6.49 11.36
N THR A 118 -11.34 -6.66 11.05
CA THR A 118 -10.28 -6.86 12.04
C THR A 118 -10.17 -5.66 12.99
N HIS A 119 -10.18 -4.43 12.45
CA HIS A 119 -10.14 -3.21 13.26
C HIS A 119 -11.35 -3.09 14.18
N ARG A 120 -12.56 -3.37 13.67
CA ARG A 120 -13.80 -3.30 14.46
C ARG A 120 -13.84 -4.36 15.55
N LEU A 121 -13.41 -5.58 15.26
CA LEU A 121 -13.29 -6.64 16.27
C LEU A 121 -12.26 -6.26 17.33
N ALA A 122 -11.07 -5.80 16.92
CA ALA A 122 -10.02 -5.36 17.84
C ALA A 122 -10.51 -4.25 18.78
N LYS A 123 -11.18 -3.23 18.23
CA LYS A 123 -11.75 -2.09 18.98
C LYS A 123 -12.73 -2.51 20.09
N HIS A 124 -13.55 -3.53 19.84
CA HIS A 124 -14.56 -4.01 20.81
C HIS A 124 -14.09 -5.21 21.63
N SER A 125 -12.82 -5.60 21.51
CA SER A 125 -12.22 -6.70 22.24
C SER A 125 -11.28 -6.20 23.35
N PRO A 126 -10.82 -7.08 24.25
CA PRO A 126 -9.77 -6.76 25.22
C PRO A 126 -8.45 -6.28 24.59
N LEU A 127 -8.22 -6.53 23.29
CA LEU A 127 -7.02 -6.07 22.57
C LEU A 127 -6.86 -4.54 22.60
N ARG A 128 -7.96 -3.78 22.72
CA ARG A 128 -7.89 -2.32 22.91
C ARG A 128 -7.04 -1.93 24.14
N LYS A 129 -7.00 -2.77 25.19
CA LYS A 129 -6.22 -2.50 26.41
C LYS A 129 -4.71 -2.55 26.18
N ILE A 130 -4.24 -3.24 25.14
CA ILE A 130 -2.82 -3.33 24.77
C ILE A 130 -2.35 -2.00 24.16
N ALA A 131 -3.26 -1.27 23.53
CA ALA A 131 -2.98 -0.05 22.80
C ALA A 131 -4.07 1.01 23.06
N PRO A 132 -4.25 1.48 24.31
CA PRO A 132 -5.39 2.33 24.68
C PRO A 132 -5.35 3.69 23.99
N ASP A 133 -4.15 4.20 23.71
CA ASP A 133 -3.93 5.56 23.19
C ASP A 133 -3.99 5.67 21.65
N TRP A 134 -4.40 4.62 20.94
CA TRP A 134 -4.48 4.68 19.49
C TRP A 134 -5.68 5.52 19.04
N ALA A 135 -5.41 6.54 18.22
CA ALA A 135 -6.41 7.49 17.73
C ALA A 135 -7.51 6.82 16.89
N SER A 136 -7.20 5.70 16.21
CA SER A 136 -8.18 5.00 15.36
C SER A 136 -9.34 4.37 16.14
N TRP A 137 -9.24 4.22 17.47
CA TRP A 137 -10.34 3.69 18.27
C TRP A 137 -11.51 4.65 18.35
N ASP A 138 -11.26 5.93 18.53
CA ASP A 138 -12.30 6.92 18.82
C ASP A 138 -12.59 7.85 17.63
N ASN A 139 -11.89 7.69 16.52
CA ASN A 139 -12.15 8.45 15.30
C ASN A 139 -13.30 7.84 14.46
N ALA A 140 -14.08 8.72 13.82
CA ALA A 140 -15.13 8.30 12.88
C ALA A 140 -14.56 7.77 11.56
N ARG A 141 -13.35 8.20 11.16
CA ARG A 141 -12.69 7.76 9.93
C ARG A 141 -11.98 6.43 10.15
N PHE A 142 -11.94 5.63 9.09
CA PHE A 142 -11.23 4.36 9.08
C PHE A 142 -9.74 4.54 8.73
N PRO A 143 -8.79 3.91 9.45
CA PRO A 143 -7.36 3.94 9.10
C PRO A 143 -7.10 3.11 7.83
N LYS A 144 -7.11 3.77 6.67
CA LYS A 144 -6.98 3.12 5.36
C LYS A 144 -5.56 2.60 5.10
N GLY A 145 -4.55 3.11 5.81
CA GLY A 145 -3.17 2.65 5.72
C GLY A 145 -3.03 1.15 5.98
N LEU A 146 -3.84 0.59 6.90
CA LEU A 146 -3.90 -0.86 7.15
C LEU A 146 -4.34 -1.65 5.90
N ALA A 147 -5.36 -1.17 5.19
CA ALA A 147 -5.86 -1.83 3.98
C ALA A 147 -4.91 -1.59 2.78
N LEU A 148 -4.43 -0.37 2.60
CA LEU A 148 -3.55 0.01 1.48
C LEU A 148 -2.20 -0.70 1.55
N SER A 149 -1.56 -0.69 2.71
CA SER A 149 -0.27 -1.36 2.88
C SER A 149 -0.40 -2.88 2.83
N GLY A 150 -1.48 -3.43 3.40
CA GLY A 150 -1.83 -4.84 3.26
C GLY A 150 -2.06 -5.25 1.80
N THR A 151 -2.70 -4.40 1.00
CA THR A 151 -2.96 -4.67 -0.43
C THR A 151 -1.65 -4.85 -1.20
N LEU A 152 -0.73 -3.88 -1.07
CA LEU A 152 0.57 -3.97 -1.74
C LEU A 152 1.34 -5.21 -1.29
N LEU A 153 1.34 -5.48 0.01
CA LEU A 153 2.03 -6.62 0.60
C LEU A 153 1.48 -7.96 0.09
N PHE A 154 0.16 -8.16 0.17
CA PHE A 154 -0.48 -9.40 -0.27
C PHE A 154 -0.45 -9.58 -1.79
N TYR A 155 -0.49 -8.49 -2.57
CA TYR A 155 -0.25 -8.56 -4.01
C TYR A 155 1.15 -9.11 -4.31
N LEU A 156 2.19 -8.55 -3.70
CA LEU A 156 3.57 -9.00 -3.93
C LEU A 156 3.78 -10.43 -3.42
N PHE A 157 3.23 -10.81 -2.27
CA PHE A 157 3.26 -12.20 -1.80
C PHE A 157 2.54 -13.16 -2.75
N GLY A 158 1.35 -12.77 -3.23
CA GLY A 158 0.59 -13.56 -4.20
C GLY A 158 1.40 -13.77 -5.48
N VAL A 159 2.01 -12.71 -6.02
CA VAL A 159 2.90 -12.80 -7.19
C VAL A 159 4.10 -13.70 -6.92
N ALA A 160 4.77 -13.56 -5.77
CA ALA A 160 5.95 -14.36 -5.43
C ALA A 160 5.67 -15.87 -5.35
N ILE A 161 4.46 -16.26 -4.91
CA ILE A 161 4.09 -17.67 -4.70
C ILE A 161 3.49 -18.30 -5.96
N THR A 162 2.80 -17.51 -6.81
CA THR A 162 1.97 -18.04 -7.91
C THR A 162 2.58 -17.92 -9.31
N ARG A 163 3.73 -17.27 -9.45
CA ARG A 163 4.39 -16.99 -10.74
C ARG A 163 5.87 -17.32 -10.70
#